data_AF-A0A818L2K7-F1
#
_entry.id   AF-A0A818L2K7-F1
#
_cell.length_a   1.000
_cell.length_b   1.000
_cell.length_c   1.000
_cell.angle_alpha   90.00
_cell.angle_beta   90.00
_cell.angle_gamma   90.00
#
_symmetry.space_group_name_H-M   'P 1'
#
loop_
_entity.id
_entity.type
_entity.pdbx_description
1 polymer ?
#
loop_
_entity_poly.entity_id
_entity_poly.type
_entity_poly.pdbx_seq_one_letter_code
_entity_poly.pdbx_strand_id
1 'polypeptide(L)'
;ILEDKKQKYNKLDLLLFHYSITPLEIRRHPNPIKIIPAILNSNPQAYKNTSKLISLSLYLQTGNKQDKKDRCMLYIAEHCLKVIYFSYFE
;
A
#
# COMPACT_ATOMS: atom_id res chain seq x y z
N ILE A 1 20.23 14.98 -9.57
CA ILE A 1 19.76 15.06 -8.16
C ILE A 1 18.37 15.73 -8.04
N LEU A 2 18.14 16.94 -8.58
CA LEU A 2 16.83 17.61 -8.51
C LEU A 2 15.76 16.95 -9.40
N GLU A 3 16.12 16.48 -10.59
CA GLU A 3 15.19 15.79 -11.50
C GLU A 3 14.71 14.43 -10.97
N ASP A 4 15.63 13.62 -10.42
CA ASP A 4 15.29 12.35 -9.75
C ASP A 4 14.26 12.51 -8.64
N LYS A 5 14.40 13.58 -7.83
CA LYS A 5 13.44 13.88 -6.76
C LYS A 5 12.08 14.21 -7.34
N LYS A 6 12.02 15.07 -8.37
CA LYS A 6 10.79 15.49 -9.04
C LYS A 6 10.02 14.30 -9.65
N GLN A 7 10.74 13.39 -10.30
CA GLN A 7 10.17 12.19 -10.91
C GLN A 7 9.65 11.19 -9.86
N LYS A 8 10.33 11.09 -8.71
CA LYS A 8 9.91 10.28 -7.56
C LYS A 8 8.61 10.79 -6.93
N TYR A 9 8.43 12.11 -6.78
CA TYR A 9 7.19 12.70 -6.25
C TYR A 9 6.01 12.45 -7.18
N ASN A 10 6.18 12.66 -8.50
CA ASN A 10 5.12 12.37 -9.48
C ASN A 10 4.64 10.91 -9.43
N LYS A 11 5.56 9.95 -9.25
CA LYS A 11 5.17 8.53 -9.17
C LYS A 11 4.41 8.19 -7.88
N LEU A 12 4.78 8.81 -6.77
CA LEU A 12 4.06 8.63 -5.51
C LEU A 12 2.65 9.22 -5.64
N ASP A 13 2.51 10.45 -6.13
CA ASP A 13 1.22 11.12 -6.27
C ASP A 13 0.24 10.33 -7.15
N LEU A 14 0.72 9.69 -8.22
CA LEU A 14 -0.09 8.78 -9.05
C LEU A 14 -0.56 7.52 -8.30
N LEU A 15 0.30 6.94 -7.46
CA LEU A 15 -0.07 5.78 -6.63
C LEU A 15 -1.08 6.17 -5.55
N LEU A 16 -0.92 7.36 -4.97
CA LEU A 16 -1.83 7.91 -3.97
C LEU A 16 -3.21 8.22 -4.56
N PHE A 17 -3.24 8.85 -5.73
CA PHE A 17 -4.47 9.08 -6.49
C PHE A 17 -5.19 7.77 -6.83
N HIS A 18 -4.44 6.72 -7.22
CA HIS A 18 -5.03 5.41 -7.55
C HIS A 18 -5.81 4.78 -6.38
N TYR A 19 -5.42 5.05 -5.14
CA TYR A 19 -6.07 4.54 -3.93
C TYR A 19 -6.91 5.60 -3.21
N SER A 20 -7.14 6.76 -3.82
CA SER A 20 -7.84 7.90 -3.21
C SER A 20 -7.28 8.31 -1.84
N ILE A 21 -5.95 8.19 -1.66
CA ILE A 21 -5.24 8.61 -0.46
C ILE A 21 -4.54 9.92 -0.73
N THR A 22 -4.63 10.86 0.21
CA THR A 22 -3.91 12.12 0.15
C THR A 22 -2.53 12.01 0.82
N PRO A 23 -1.53 12.80 0.37
CA PRO A 23 -0.25 12.89 1.07
C PRO A 23 -0.39 13.31 2.55
N LEU A 24 -1.45 14.07 2.89
CA LEU A 24 -1.71 14.52 4.25
C LEU A 24 -2.18 13.37 5.15
N GLU A 25 -3.03 12.48 4.65
CA GLU A 25 -3.46 11.28 5.38
C GLU A 25 -2.28 10.38 5.72
N ILE A 26 -1.32 10.24 4.80
CA ILE A 26 -0.08 9.48 5.08
C ILE A 26 0.70 10.10 6.23
N ARG A 27 0.92 11.43 6.20
CA ARG A 27 1.70 12.12 7.23
C ARG A 27 1.03 12.12 8.59
N ARG A 28 -0.31 12.15 8.62
CA ARG A 28 -1.10 12.12 9.85
C ARG A 28 -1.30 10.70 10.39
N HIS A 29 -1.02 9.67 9.59
CA HIS A 29 -1.20 8.31 10.03
C HIS A 29 -0.16 7.96 11.11
N PRO A 30 -0.59 7.60 12.34
CA PRO A 30 0.33 7.35 13.47
C PRO A 30 1.26 6.17 13.20
N ASN A 31 0.89 5.31 12.26
CA ASN A 31 1.75 4.26 11.74
C ASN A 31 1.55 4.12 10.23
N PRO A 32 2.36 4.76 9.38
CA PRO A 32 2.21 4.74 7.92
C PRO A 32 2.16 3.33 7.32
N ILE A 33 2.65 2.31 8.04
CA ILE A 33 2.57 0.91 7.61
C ILE A 33 1.14 0.38 7.51
N LYS A 34 0.24 0.89 8.35
CA LYS A 34 -1.16 0.42 8.44
C LYS A 34 -2.03 0.93 7.29
N ILE A 35 -1.49 1.79 6.43
CA ILE A 35 -2.18 2.30 5.25
C ILE A 35 -2.44 1.17 4.24
N ILE A 36 -1.52 0.22 4.07
CA ILE A 36 -1.72 -0.91 3.17
C ILE A 36 -2.93 -1.78 3.62
N PRO A 37 -3.02 -2.22 4.89
CA PRO A 37 -4.23 -2.84 5.43
C PRO A 37 -5.49 -1.99 5.25
N ALA A 38 -5.41 -0.67 5.48
CA ALA A 38 -6.56 0.22 5.32
C ALA A 38 -7.08 0.26 3.88
N ILE A 39 -6.18 0.31 2.88
CA ILE A 39 -6.53 0.21 1.45
C ILE A 39 -7.21 -1.11 1.13
N LEU A 40 -6.67 -2.22 1.64
CA LEU A 40 -7.20 -3.56 1.38
C LEU A 40 -8.61 -3.72 1.98
N ASN A 41 -8.84 -3.19 3.18
CA ASN A 41 -10.15 -3.21 3.83
C ASN A 41 -11.18 -2.32 3.12
N SER A 42 -10.79 -1.14 2.62
CA SER A 42 -11.71 -0.22 1.93
C SER A 42 -11.98 -0.63 0.47
N ASN A 43 -11.03 -1.30 -0.16
CA ASN A 43 -11.16 -1.84 -1.51
C ASN A 43 -10.71 -3.31 -1.52
N PRO A 44 -11.66 -4.26 -1.34
CA PRO A 44 -11.37 -5.69 -1.27
C PRO A 44 -10.69 -6.26 -2.51
N GLN A 45 -10.71 -5.57 -3.66
CA GLN A 45 -10.08 -5.99 -4.91
C GLN A 45 -8.67 -5.40 -5.11
N ALA A 46 -8.22 -4.50 -4.23
CA ALA A 46 -6.93 -3.83 -4.34
C ALA A 46 -5.73 -4.79 -4.33
N TYR A 47 -5.87 -5.97 -3.70
CA TYR A 47 -4.83 -7.01 -3.68
C TYR A 47 -4.38 -7.46 -5.09
N LYS A 48 -5.28 -7.39 -6.09
CA LYS A 48 -4.98 -7.69 -7.49
C LYS A 48 -3.91 -6.77 -8.09
N ASN A 49 -3.73 -5.57 -7.52
CA ASN A 49 -2.71 -4.61 -7.91
C ASN A 49 -1.45 -4.71 -7.03
N THR A 50 -0.96 -5.94 -6.77
CA THR A 50 0.16 -6.23 -5.86
C THR A 50 1.39 -5.36 -6.15
N SER A 51 1.75 -5.17 -7.43
CA SER A 51 2.91 -4.36 -7.83
C SER A 51 2.82 -2.90 -7.38
N LYS A 52 1.62 -2.30 -7.42
CA LYS A 52 1.37 -0.94 -6.96
C LYS A 52 1.39 -0.85 -5.43
N LEU A 53 0.81 -1.83 -4.73
CA LEU A 53 0.86 -1.90 -3.27
C LEU A 53 2.29 -2.02 -2.74
N ILE A 54 3.10 -2.89 -3.36
CA ILE A 54 4.53 -3.02 -3.05
C ILE A 54 5.26 -1.69 -3.34
N SER A 55 4.98 -1.08 -4.50
CA SER A 55 5.59 0.21 -4.82
C SER A 55 5.26 1.26 -3.76
N LEU A 56 4.00 1.34 -3.33
CA LEU A 56 3.55 2.24 -2.27
C LEU A 56 4.21 1.92 -0.92
N SER A 57 4.32 0.64 -0.51
CA SER A 57 4.92 0.25 0.77
C SER A 57 6.39 0.69 0.89
N LEU A 58 7.12 0.70 -0.23
CA LEU A 58 8.51 1.19 -0.29
C LEU A 58 8.63 2.69 0.02
N TYR A 59 7.57 3.48 -0.21
CA TYR A 59 7.52 4.92 0.10
C TYR A 59 7.03 5.21 1.51
N LEU A 60 6.16 4.36 2.06
CA LEU A 60 5.49 4.61 3.35
C LEU A 60 6.35 4.28 4.57
N GLN A 61 7.28 3.33 4.44
CA GLN A 61 8.04 2.81 5.57
C GLN A 61 9.49 3.28 5.56
N THR A 62 10.07 3.46 6.74
CA THR A 62 11.53 3.50 6.97
C THR A 62 12.08 2.07 7.10
N GLY A 63 13.40 1.88 6.97
CA GLY A 63 14.03 0.54 7.01
C GLY A 63 14.46 0.01 5.65
N ASN A 64 14.93 -1.25 5.62
CA ASN A 64 15.47 -1.88 4.41
C ASN A 64 14.34 -2.15 3.38
N LYS A 65 14.69 -2.28 2.10
CA LYS A 65 13.68 -2.48 1.04
C LYS A 65 12.97 -3.83 1.10
N GLN A 66 13.63 -4.86 1.64
CA GLN A 66 13.13 -6.24 1.69
C GLN A 66 12.03 -6.38 2.74
N ASP A 67 12.25 -5.92 3.97
CA ASP A 67 11.28 -5.97 5.06
C ASP A 67 9.95 -5.29 4.67
N LYS A 68 10.03 -4.18 3.92
CA LYS A 68 8.87 -3.44 3.43
C LYS A 68 8.04 -4.24 2.43
N LYS A 69 8.71 -5.01 1.57
CA LYS A 69 8.06 -5.91 0.62
C LYS A 69 7.42 -7.07 1.35
N ASP A 70 8.16 -7.71 2.24
CA ASP A 70 7.70 -8.90 2.97
C ASP A 70 6.47 -8.59 3.83
N ARG A 71 6.49 -7.46 4.56
CA ARG A 71 5.31 -7.01 5.31
C ARG A 71 4.12 -6.67 4.42
N CYS A 72 4.36 -6.03 3.27
CA CYS A 72 3.28 -5.73 2.33
C CYS A 72 2.66 -7.00 1.76
N MET A 73 3.49 -7.99 1.43
CA MET A 73 3.04 -9.29 0.95
C MET A 73 2.26 -10.05 2.02
N LEU A 74 2.68 -9.97 3.28
CA LEU A 74 1.95 -10.55 4.40
C LEU A 74 0.53 -9.97 4.51
N TYR A 75 0.37 -8.64 4.45
CA TYR A 75 -0.96 -8.01 4.47
C TYR A 75 -1.83 -8.42 3.28
N ILE A 76 -1.23 -8.54 2.09
CA ILE A 76 -1.94 -9.01 0.89
C ILE A 76 -2.41 -10.46 1.10
N ALA A 77 -1.55 -11.34 1.60
CA ALA A 77 -1.88 -12.74 1.85
C ALA A 77 -2.99 -12.88 2.91
N GLU A 78 -2.88 -12.17 4.02
CA GLU A 78 -3.91 -12.12 5.06
C GLU A 78 -5.26 -11.64 4.52
N HIS A 79 -5.25 -10.62 3.65
CA HIS A 79 -6.46 -10.13 3.00
C HIS A 79 -7.06 -11.14 2.03
N CYS A 80 -6.25 -11.76 1.18
CA CYS A 80 -6.71 -12.82 0.28
C CYS A 80 -7.36 -13.97 1.03
N LEU A 81 -6.74 -14.41 2.14
CA LEU A 81 -7.32 -15.43 3.00
C LEU A 81 -8.69 -14.99 3.53
N LYS A 82 -8.81 -13.76 4.06
CA LYS A 82 -10.10 -13.24 4.53
C LYS A 82 -11.17 -13.23 3.43
N VAL A 83 -10.85 -12.70 2.25
CA VAL A 83 -11.79 -12.66 1.12
C VAL A 83 -12.26 -14.07 0.75
N ILE A 84 -11.32 -15.02 0.66
CA ILE A 84 -11.65 -16.42 0.37
C ILE A 84 -12.55 -17.01 1.46
N TYR A 85 -12.21 -16.84 2.73
CA TYR A 85 -13.03 -17.33 3.85
C TYR A 85 -14.45 -16.74 3.81
N PHE A 86 -14.61 -15.43 3.59
CA PHE A 86 -15.93 -14.83 3.46
C PHE A 86 -16.73 -15.40 2.28
N SER A 87 -16.08 -15.69 1.15
CA SER A 87 -16.74 -16.30 -0.02
C SER A 87 -17.22 -17.75 0.19
N TYR A 88 -16.75 -18.45 1.23
CA TYR A 88 -17.20 -19.83 1.53
C TYR A 88 -18.36 -19.90 2.54
N PHE A 89 -18.72 -18.78 3.19
CA PHE A 89 -19.73 -18.72 4.25
C PHE A 89 -20.95 -17.83 3.90
N GLU A 90 -21.03 -17.30 2.67
CA GLU A 90 -22.24 -16.72 2.06
C GLU A 90 -22.90 -17.73 1.10
#